data_AF-A0A9D3NC63-F1
#
_entry.id   AF-A0A9D3NC63-F1
#
_cell.length_a   1.000
_cell.length_b   1.000
_cell.length_c   1.000
_cell.angle_alpha   90.00
_cell.angle_beta   90.00
_cell.angle_gamma   90.00
#
_symmetry.space_group_name_H-M   'P 1'
#
loop_
_entity.id
_entity.type
_entity.pdbx_description
1 polymer ?
#
loop_
_entity_poly.entity_id
_entity_poly.type
_entity_poly.pdbx_seq_one_letter_code
_entity_poly.pdbx_strand_id
1 'polypeptide(L)'
;MASKPVISGGKRLRDPSVQPLKIKFLINIPLKVDSEEQAKARCGYLLDKLPGGFREEDRIITKGKNGKNVLEDVAVIFGMNGKYTPGLDKVLKKLQDFEYDCKDTHIKHSVITYTWGKGGTIAQELPDPNPAEDLIPYQDIREYLKNNDATKELVEELRGKDPHCLLYFSFVDSDTVNFNSIYSEYIQTVREELRKDKVPPTVMSTGYEVNRNSEHHIATWLDRMTRVAVAEVHPLLVYYPEPNFCVLVRHGLNTIMESFIKPNRNKNQPRVMESAVLIRRVKERENFKAVFSDKEPIHIDTPGRFKLSGKGLVTGQSALEGMNLAICTYANGVLTNARVYNKEQAGPSDPVKQGKLPKGITGINRAFIIDLYNCKDDMQFEELVKKNPYDINGKVATILVEAIRAARKYRNVIYELDEMFAKLEISSSSSASSSSLLNCEK
;
A
#
# COMPACT_ATOMS: atom_id res chain seq x y z
N MET A 1 29.71 50.56 -4.69
CA MET A 1 29.36 49.26 -4.08
C MET A 1 28.00 48.85 -4.63
N ALA A 2 27.97 47.83 -5.48
CA ALA A 2 26.77 47.40 -6.18
C ALA A 2 25.89 46.53 -5.27
N SER A 3 24.63 46.93 -5.11
CA SER A 3 23.58 46.16 -4.44
C SER A 3 23.23 44.93 -5.26
N LYS A 4 23.32 43.75 -4.64
CA LYS A 4 22.96 42.46 -5.26
C LYS A 4 21.46 42.41 -5.60
N PRO A 5 21.06 41.87 -6.75
CA PRO A 5 19.66 41.69 -7.10
C PRO A 5 19.07 40.49 -6.35
N VAL A 6 17.84 40.66 -5.86
CA VAL A 6 17.01 39.63 -5.24
C VAL A 6 16.54 38.68 -6.34
N ILE A 7 16.87 37.39 -6.23
CA ILE A 7 16.39 36.34 -7.13
C ILE A 7 14.95 36.00 -6.70
N SER A 8 13.96 36.57 -7.40
CA SER A 8 12.56 36.13 -7.31
C SER A 8 12.36 34.90 -8.19
N GLY A 9 12.30 33.71 -7.59
CA GLY A 9 12.26 32.44 -8.33
C GLY A 9 11.38 31.36 -7.71
N GLY A 10 10.32 31.71 -6.97
CA GLY A 10 9.26 30.76 -6.63
C GLY A 10 8.23 30.69 -7.75
N LYS A 11 8.31 29.68 -8.63
CA LYS A 11 7.28 29.48 -9.68
C LYS A 11 5.94 29.22 -9.01
N ARG A 12 4.99 30.16 -9.15
CA ARG A 12 3.58 29.96 -8.80
C ARG A 12 3.04 28.72 -9.52
N LEU A 13 2.40 27.82 -8.76
CA LEU A 13 1.57 26.75 -9.32
C LEU A 13 0.50 27.39 -10.22
N ARG A 14 0.37 26.87 -11.44
CA ARG A 14 -0.58 27.37 -12.44
C ARG A 14 -2.02 27.21 -11.94
N ASP A 15 -2.85 28.16 -12.33
CA ASP A 15 -4.30 28.06 -12.18
C ASP A 15 -4.83 26.89 -13.04
N PRO A 16 -5.47 25.87 -12.45
CA PRO A 16 -6.04 24.73 -13.16
C PRO A 16 -7.13 25.09 -14.19
N SER A 17 -7.59 26.35 -14.23
CA SER A 17 -8.64 26.83 -15.12
C SER A 17 -8.21 27.03 -16.58
N VAL A 18 -6.90 27.12 -16.86
CA VAL A 18 -6.39 27.60 -18.18
C VAL A 18 -5.97 26.45 -19.12
N GLN A 19 -5.62 25.27 -18.59
CA GLN A 19 -5.48 24.01 -19.33
C GLN A 19 -5.78 22.84 -18.38
N PRO A 20 -6.56 21.81 -18.79
CA PRO A 20 -6.85 20.68 -17.92
C PRO A 20 -5.55 19.95 -17.58
N LEU A 21 -5.22 19.92 -16.29
CA LEU A 21 -4.05 19.20 -15.78
C LEU A 21 -4.14 17.72 -16.15
N LYS A 22 -3.19 17.23 -16.94
CA LYS A 22 -3.08 15.82 -17.30
C LYS A 22 -2.47 15.02 -16.16
N ILE A 23 -3.12 13.90 -15.82
CA ILE A 23 -2.69 12.96 -14.80
C ILE A 23 -2.50 11.61 -15.48
N LYS A 24 -1.31 11.02 -15.35
CA LYS A 24 -0.90 9.79 -16.03
C LYS A 24 -0.36 8.77 -15.04
N PHE A 25 -0.44 7.49 -15.41
CA PHE A 25 -0.03 6.39 -14.56
C PHE A 25 0.94 5.44 -15.29
N LEU A 26 2.08 5.17 -14.65
CA LEU A 26 2.90 4.01 -15.00
C LEU A 26 2.63 2.91 -13.98
N ILE A 27 2.06 1.80 -14.42
CA ILE A 27 1.68 0.69 -13.54
C ILE A 27 2.82 -0.32 -13.50
N ASN A 28 3.31 -0.62 -12.31
CA ASN A 28 4.41 -1.55 -12.07
C ASN A 28 3.86 -2.83 -11.45
N ILE A 29 3.91 -3.94 -12.20
CA ILE A 29 3.35 -5.24 -11.81
C ILE A 29 4.48 -6.29 -11.81
N PRO A 30 5.04 -6.64 -10.64
CA PRO A 30 5.94 -7.78 -10.50
C PRO A 30 5.12 -9.05 -10.62
N LEU A 31 5.46 -9.89 -11.59
CA LEU A 31 4.74 -11.12 -11.89
C LEU A 31 5.67 -12.31 -11.64
N LYS A 32 5.35 -13.14 -10.63
CA LYS A 32 6.06 -14.41 -10.44
C LYS A 32 5.75 -15.34 -11.63
N VAL A 33 6.79 -15.93 -12.20
CA VAL A 33 6.69 -16.85 -13.34
C VAL A 33 6.95 -18.27 -12.87
N ASP A 34 5.90 -19.09 -12.96
CA ASP A 34 6.00 -20.54 -12.77
C ASP A 34 6.08 -21.28 -14.13
N SER A 35 5.41 -20.76 -15.16
CA SER A 35 5.51 -21.24 -16.55
C SER A 35 5.31 -20.12 -17.57
N GLU A 36 5.75 -20.34 -18.80
CA GLU A 36 5.58 -19.40 -19.92
C GLU A 36 4.09 -19.12 -20.20
N GLU A 37 3.28 -20.17 -20.25
CA GLU A 37 1.85 -20.09 -20.56
C GLU A 37 1.09 -19.30 -19.50
N GLN A 38 1.32 -19.59 -18.21
CA GLN A 38 0.66 -18.89 -17.11
C GLN A 38 1.06 -17.41 -17.07
N ALA A 39 2.34 -17.10 -17.31
CA ALA A 39 2.81 -15.72 -17.34
C ALA A 39 2.14 -14.90 -18.47
N LYS A 40 2.09 -15.47 -19.69
CA LYS A 40 1.42 -14.84 -20.85
C LYS A 40 -0.07 -14.65 -20.60
N ALA A 41 -0.75 -15.68 -20.11
CA ALA A 41 -2.18 -15.62 -19.80
C ALA A 41 -2.48 -14.55 -18.73
N ARG A 42 -1.66 -14.46 -17.68
CA ARG A 42 -1.84 -13.47 -16.62
C ARG A 42 -1.56 -12.05 -17.09
N CYS A 43 -0.51 -11.85 -17.87
CA CYS A 43 -0.20 -10.55 -18.48
C CYS A 43 -1.36 -10.07 -19.38
N GLY A 44 -1.83 -10.93 -20.30
CA GLY A 44 -2.95 -10.63 -21.18
C GLY A 44 -4.24 -10.32 -20.40
N TYR A 45 -4.55 -11.10 -19.36
CA TYR A 45 -5.69 -10.83 -18.49
C TYR A 45 -5.62 -9.44 -17.83
N LEU A 46 -4.47 -9.07 -17.27
CA LEU A 46 -4.32 -7.79 -16.58
C LEU A 46 -4.43 -6.61 -17.56
N LEU A 47 -3.87 -6.73 -18.76
CA LEU A 47 -4.02 -5.74 -19.82
C LEU A 47 -5.49 -5.61 -20.27
N ASP A 48 -6.19 -6.71 -20.46
CA ASP A 48 -7.61 -6.72 -20.83
C ASP A 48 -8.51 -6.10 -19.73
N LYS A 49 -8.14 -6.25 -18.45
CA LYS A 49 -8.89 -5.68 -17.31
C LYS A 49 -8.57 -4.22 -17.03
N LEU A 50 -7.42 -3.72 -17.45
CA LEU A 50 -6.95 -2.39 -17.11
C LEU A 50 -7.87 -1.24 -17.56
N PRO A 51 -8.55 -1.29 -18.73
CA PRO A 51 -9.53 -0.26 -19.08
C PRO A 51 -10.64 -0.12 -18.03
N GLY A 52 -11.01 -1.20 -17.33
CA GLY A 52 -11.95 -1.17 -16.20
C GLY A 52 -11.43 -0.44 -14.96
N GLY A 53 -10.16 -0.06 -14.93
CA GLY A 53 -9.58 0.83 -13.92
C GLY A 53 -9.92 2.30 -14.12
N PHE A 54 -10.58 2.65 -15.23
CA PHE A 54 -11.05 4.00 -15.55
C PHE A 54 -12.56 3.97 -15.80
N ARG A 55 -13.27 4.98 -15.30
CA ARG A 55 -14.63 5.30 -15.74
C ARG A 55 -14.62 5.76 -17.19
N GLU A 56 -15.73 5.63 -17.89
CA GLU A 56 -15.80 5.89 -19.33
C GLU A 56 -15.37 7.32 -19.69
N GLU A 57 -15.77 8.30 -18.88
CA GLU A 57 -15.45 9.72 -19.05
C GLU A 57 -13.96 10.08 -18.85
N ASP A 58 -13.20 9.25 -18.13
CA ASP A 58 -11.77 9.45 -17.89
C ASP A 58 -10.90 8.62 -18.86
N ARG A 59 -11.50 7.76 -19.72
CA ARG A 59 -10.77 6.97 -20.72
C ARG A 59 -10.40 7.84 -21.92
N ILE A 60 -9.17 8.36 -21.91
CA ILE A 60 -8.63 9.08 -23.06
C ILE A 60 -8.13 8.06 -24.10
N ILE A 61 -8.95 7.82 -25.11
CA ILE A 61 -8.63 6.92 -26.23
C ILE A 61 -8.20 7.73 -27.44
N THR A 62 -7.02 7.40 -27.97
CA THR A 62 -6.50 7.96 -29.23
C THR A 62 -6.34 6.89 -30.28
N LYS A 63 -6.17 7.29 -31.55
CA LYS A 63 -5.85 6.37 -32.65
C LYS A 63 -4.34 6.25 -32.79
N GLY A 64 -3.83 5.04 -32.62
CA GLY A 64 -2.44 4.70 -32.89
C GLY A 64 -2.10 4.77 -34.39
N LYS A 65 -0.81 4.72 -34.72
CA LYS A 65 -0.31 4.76 -36.11
C LYS A 65 -0.87 3.63 -36.99
N ASN A 66 -1.27 2.53 -36.39
CA ASN A 66 -1.88 1.36 -37.03
C ASN A 66 -3.43 1.39 -37.02
N GLY A 67 -4.05 2.50 -36.62
CA GLY A 67 -5.51 2.65 -36.54
C GLY A 67 -6.18 2.02 -35.31
N LYS A 68 -5.42 1.33 -34.45
CA LYS A 68 -5.95 0.75 -33.20
C LYS A 68 -6.23 1.83 -32.16
N ASN A 69 -7.23 1.59 -31.32
CA ASN A 69 -7.50 2.42 -30.15
C ASN A 69 -6.36 2.26 -29.14
N VAL A 70 -5.86 3.36 -28.58
CA VAL A 70 -4.78 3.38 -27.59
C VAL A 70 -5.24 4.16 -26.36
N LEU A 71 -5.08 3.59 -25.17
CA LEU A 71 -5.32 4.30 -23.91
C LEU A 71 -4.10 5.18 -23.59
N GLU A 72 -4.25 6.51 -23.69
CA GLU A 72 -3.12 7.45 -23.75
C GLU A 72 -2.42 7.67 -22.39
N ASP A 73 -3.18 7.71 -21.32
CA ASP A 73 -2.71 8.19 -20.01
C ASP A 73 -2.20 7.07 -19.09
N VAL A 74 -1.99 5.87 -19.62
CA VAL A 74 -1.47 4.73 -18.87
C VAL A 74 -0.46 3.93 -19.66
N ALA A 75 0.57 3.44 -18.97
CA ALA A 75 1.46 2.39 -19.47
C ALA A 75 1.74 1.37 -18.36
N VAL A 76 2.22 0.19 -18.74
CA VAL A 76 2.44 -0.93 -17.82
C VAL A 76 3.85 -1.50 -17.94
N ILE A 77 4.50 -1.75 -16.81
CA ILE A 77 5.71 -2.55 -16.71
C ILE A 77 5.35 -3.89 -16.08
N PHE A 78 5.58 -4.97 -16.80
CA PHE A 78 5.53 -6.33 -16.26
C PHE A 78 6.92 -6.80 -15.86
N GLY A 79 7.12 -6.94 -14.56
CA GLY A 79 8.35 -7.47 -13.99
C GLY A 79 8.31 -8.99 -13.82
N MET A 80 8.51 -9.73 -14.89
CA MET A 80 8.46 -11.19 -14.90
C MET A 80 9.67 -11.78 -14.18
N ASN A 81 9.45 -12.48 -13.06
CA ASN A 81 10.53 -12.88 -12.17
C ASN A 81 10.31 -14.21 -11.44
N GLY A 82 11.39 -14.69 -10.80
CA GLY A 82 11.34 -15.78 -9.83
C GLY A 82 12.73 -16.13 -9.30
N LYS A 83 12.79 -17.10 -8.38
CA LYS A 83 14.07 -17.58 -7.83
C LYS A 83 14.89 -18.22 -8.95
N TYR A 84 16.17 -17.87 -9.04
CA TYR A 84 17.04 -18.40 -10.07
C TYR A 84 17.07 -19.92 -10.05
N THR A 85 16.72 -20.50 -11.20
CA THR A 85 17.07 -21.85 -11.61
C THR A 85 17.42 -21.82 -13.09
N PRO A 86 18.29 -22.72 -13.60
CA PRO A 86 18.59 -22.78 -15.02
C PRO A 86 17.35 -22.98 -15.91
N GLY A 87 16.31 -23.66 -15.40
CA GLY A 87 15.04 -23.84 -16.11
C GLY A 87 14.24 -22.54 -16.21
N LEU A 88 14.09 -21.82 -15.10
CA LEU A 88 13.36 -20.56 -15.08
C LEU A 88 14.05 -19.48 -15.92
N ASP A 89 15.38 -19.39 -15.88
CA ASP A 89 16.13 -18.42 -16.69
C ASP A 89 15.86 -18.60 -18.19
N LYS A 90 15.76 -19.86 -18.67
CA LYS A 90 15.36 -20.16 -20.05
C LYS A 90 13.94 -19.73 -20.36
N VAL A 91 12.99 -19.94 -19.45
CA VAL A 91 11.59 -19.50 -19.61
C VAL A 91 11.51 -17.98 -19.70
N LEU A 92 12.19 -17.27 -18.80
CA LEU A 92 12.21 -15.81 -18.76
C LEU A 92 12.84 -15.21 -20.02
N LYS A 93 13.90 -15.81 -20.58
CA LYS A 93 14.48 -15.35 -21.87
C LYS A 93 13.47 -15.42 -23.02
N LYS A 94 12.61 -16.45 -23.06
CA LYS A 94 11.54 -16.55 -24.08
C LYS A 94 10.44 -15.50 -23.90
N LEU A 95 10.27 -14.99 -22.69
CA LEU A 95 9.26 -13.99 -22.35
C LEU A 95 9.74 -12.55 -22.55
N GLN A 96 11.04 -12.33 -22.78
CA GLN A 96 11.60 -10.98 -22.89
C GLN A 96 10.99 -10.17 -24.03
N ASP A 97 10.75 -10.83 -25.18
CA ASP A 97 10.15 -10.23 -26.38
C ASP A 97 8.65 -10.52 -26.47
N PHE A 98 8.00 -10.88 -25.34
CA PHE A 98 6.56 -11.13 -25.34
C PHE A 98 5.78 -9.83 -25.55
N GLU A 99 4.99 -9.81 -26.62
CA GLU A 99 4.00 -8.78 -26.87
C GLU A 99 2.59 -9.36 -26.76
N TYR A 100 1.68 -8.59 -26.17
CA TYR A 100 0.26 -8.92 -26.13
C TYR A 100 -0.56 -7.94 -26.97
N ASP A 101 -1.30 -8.47 -27.94
CA ASP A 101 -2.28 -7.69 -28.69
C ASP A 101 -3.58 -7.63 -27.91
N CYS A 102 -3.81 -6.49 -27.23
CA CYS A 102 -5.01 -6.25 -26.44
C CYS A 102 -6.26 -6.30 -27.33
N LYS A 103 -7.34 -6.92 -26.85
CA LYS A 103 -8.53 -7.19 -27.68
C LYS A 103 -9.18 -5.92 -28.25
N ASP A 104 -9.37 -4.91 -27.41
CA ASP A 104 -10.19 -3.74 -27.76
C ASP A 104 -9.40 -2.42 -27.76
N THR A 105 -8.50 -2.26 -26.80
CA THR A 105 -7.73 -1.02 -26.60
C THR A 105 -6.29 -1.39 -26.29
N HIS A 106 -5.39 -0.95 -27.17
CA HIS A 106 -3.97 -1.11 -26.97
C HIS A 106 -3.50 -0.28 -25.77
N ILE A 107 -2.73 -0.92 -24.91
CA ILE A 107 -2.07 -0.30 -23.77
C ILE A 107 -0.57 -0.44 -23.98
N LYS A 108 0.14 0.68 -23.87
CA LYS A 108 1.60 0.68 -23.91
C LYS A 108 2.14 -0.16 -22.75
N HIS A 109 3.01 -1.11 -23.06
CA HIS A 109 3.61 -1.93 -22.03
C HIS A 109 5.03 -2.36 -22.41
N SER A 110 5.81 -2.73 -21.40
CA SER A 110 7.10 -3.41 -21.58
C SER A 110 7.24 -4.55 -20.60
N VAL A 111 7.95 -5.58 -21.02
CA VAL A 111 8.28 -6.74 -20.19
C VAL A 111 9.75 -6.64 -19.77
N ILE A 112 10.00 -6.75 -18.47
CA ILE A 112 11.33 -6.81 -17.89
C ILE A 112 11.46 -8.17 -17.20
N THR A 113 12.38 -8.99 -17.69
CA THR A 113 12.62 -10.34 -17.16
C THR A 113 13.88 -10.35 -16.29
N TYR A 114 13.83 -11.02 -15.14
CA TYR A 114 14.95 -11.09 -14.21
C TYR A 114 14.75 -12.22 -13.20
N THR A 115 15.84 -12.72 -12.63
CA THR A 115 15.82 -13.73 -11.56
C THR A 115 16.45 -13.18 -10.29
N TRP A 116 16.14 -13.79 -9.15
CA TRP A 116 16.71 -13.43 -7.86
C TRP A 116 17.31 -14.62 -7.09
N GLY A 117 18.15 -14.31 -6.11
CA GLY A 117 18.87 -15.32 -5.33
C GLY A 117 20.18 -15.77 -5.99
N LYS A 118 20.84 -16.77 -5.41
CA LYS A 118 22.16 -17.24 -5.84
C LYS A 118 22.16 -17.62 -7.33
N GLY A 119 23.01 -16.96 -8.12
CA GLY A 119 23.10 -17.15 -9.58
C GLY A 119 22.10 -16.31 -10.40
N GLY A 120 21.19 -15.60 -9.74
CA GLY A 120 20.24 -14.72 -10.41
C GLY A 120 20.80 -13.34 -10.75
N THR A 121 19.97 -12.51 -11.38
CA THR A 121 20.34 -11.15 -11.81
C THR A 121 20.31 -10.12 -10.68
N ILE A 122 19.46 -10.30 -9.67
CA ILE A 122 19.34 -9.39 -8.52
C ILE A 122 19.41 -10.16 -7.20
N ALA A 123 19.71 -9.47 -6.11
CA ALA A 123 19.69 -10.04 -4.75
C ALA A 123 20.46 -11.37 -4.63
N GLN A 124 21.63 -11.46 -5.29
CA GLN A 124 22.45 -12.68 -5.36
C GLN A 124 22.95 -13.17 -4.00
N GLU A 125 23.00 -12.26 -3.04
CA GLU A 125 23.47 -12.48 -1.67
C GLU A 125 22.39 -13.07 -0.75
N LEU A 126 21.18 -13.32 -1.25
CA LEU A 126 20.17 -14.05 -0.50
C LEU A 126 20.67 -15.46 -0.16
N PRO A 127 20.54 -15.90 1.10
CA PRO A 127 20.83 -17.28 1.45
C PRO A 127 19.88 -18.20 0.67
N ASP A 128 20.34 -19.40 0.33
CA ASP A 128 19.41 -20.44 -0.13
C ASP A 128 18.47 -20.75 1.05
N PRO A 129 17.15 -20.51 0.92
CA PRO A 129 16.22 -20.73 1.99
C PRO A 129 16.19 -22.20 2.41
N ASN A 130 15.93 -22.42 3.69
CA ASN A 130 15.39 -23.69 4.15
C ASN A 130 14.05 -23.91 3.42
N PRO A 131 13.64 -25.14 3.04
CA PRO A 131 12.46 -25.38 2.21
C PRO A 131 11.13 -24.81 2.74
N ALA A 132 11.09 -24.37 4.00
CA ALA A 132 9.93 -23.79 4.67
C ALA A 132 9.76 -22.27 4.49
N GLU A 133 10.75 -21.53 3.96
CA GLU A 133 10.67 -20.06 3.88
C GLU A 133 11.20 -19.51 2.54
N ASP A 134 10.34 -19.44 1.51
CA ASP A 134 10.66 -18.70 0.29
C ASP A 134 10.79 -17.19 0.60
N LEU A 135 12.02 -16.72 0.83
CA LEU A 135 12.31 -15.33 1.14
C LEU A 135 12.33 -14.47 -0.14
N ILE A 136 11.16 -14.04 -0.58
CA ILE A 136 11.00 -13.18 -1.78
C ILE A 136 11.60 -11.79 -1.50
N PRO A 137 12.51 -11.27 -2.34
CA PRO A 137 13.17 -9.98 -2.11
C PRO A 137 12.36 -8.79 -2.65
N TYR A 138 11.20 -8.52 -2.07
CA TYR A 138 10.27 -7.48 -2.55
C TYR A 138 10.93 -6.09 -2.72
N GLN A 139 11.81 -5.70 -1.81
CA GLN A 139 12.58 -4.45 -1.93
C GLN A 139 13.44 -4.40 -3.20
N ASP A 140 14.18 -5.47 -3.51
CA ASP A 140 15.09 -5.54 -4.66
C ASP A 140 14.30 -5.66 -5.98
N ILE A 141 13.19 -6.39 -5.97
CA ILE A 141 12.24 -6.49 -7.09
C ILE A 141 11.73 -5.10 -7.47
N ARG A 142 11.16 -4.35 -6.52
CA ARG A 142 10.60 -3.00 -6.79
C ARG A 142 11.70 -1.98 -7.13
N GLU A 143 12.89 -2.06 -6.51
CA GLU A 143 14.03 -1.20 -6.83
C GLU A 143 14.53 -1.44 -8.27
N TYR A 144 14.70 -2.70 -8.66
CA TYR A 144 15.16 -3.06 -9.99
C TYR A 144 14.21 -2.57 -11.06
N LEU A 145 12.90 -2.83 -10.89
CA LEU A 145 11.89 -2.40 -11.85
C LEU A 145 11.82 -0.89 -11.99
N LYS A 146 11.81 -0.12 -10.88
CA LYS A 146 11.69 1.34 -11.00
C LYS A 146 12.90 1.98 -11.70
N ASN A 147 14.08 1.39 -11.57
CA ASN A 147 15.34 1.95 -12.09
C ASN A 147 15.72 1.39 -13.48
N ASN A 148 15.02 0.38 -13.98
CA ASN A 148 15.29 -0.20 -15.29
C ASN A 148 15.07 0.83 -16.41
N ASP A 149 15.84 0.72 -17.50
CA ASP A 149 15.81 1.70 -18.57
C ASP A 149 14.49 1.67 -19.35
N ALA A 150 13.89 0.49 -19.57
CA ALA A 150 12.57 0.38 -20.20
C ALA A 150 11.48 1.11 -19.37
N THR A 151 11.59 1.08 -18.04
CA THR A 151 10.71 1.87 -17.16
C THR A 151 10.89 3.36 -17.39
N LYS A 152 12.13 3.86 -17.48
CA LYS A 152 12.42 5.28 -17.71
C LYS A 152 11.94 5.74 -19.09
N GLU A 153 12.15 4.91 -20.11
CA GLU A 153 11.67 5.15 -21.49
C GLU A 153 10.14 5.28 -21.52
N LEU A 154 9.39 4.40 -20.86
CA LEU A 154 7.93 4.53 -20.77
C LEU A 154 7.50 5.81 -20.04
N VAL A 155 8.24 6.28 -19.03
CA VAL A 155 7.95 7.55 -18.37
C VAL A 155 8.14 8.73 -19.32
N GLU A 156 9.23 8.72 -20.08
CA GLU A 156 9.49 9.73 -21.10
C GLU A 156 8.39 9.74 -22.16
N GLU A 157 7.98 8.57 -22.65
CA GLU A 157 6.90 8.43 -23.61
C GLU A 157 5.54 8.89 -23.07
N LEU A 158 5.19 8.51 -21.84
CA LEU A 158 3.93 8.93 -21.21
C LEU A 158 3.89 10.44 -21.04
N ARG A 159 5.00 11.04 -20.59
CA ARG A 159 5.13 12.49 -20.46
C ARG A 159 5.05 13.17 -21.83
N GLY A 160 5.68 12.59 -22.84
CA GLY A 160 5.66 13.07 -24.21
C GLY A 160 6.07 14.54 -24.30
N LYS A 161 5.22 15.36 -24.93
CA LYS A 161 5.46 16.81 -25.10
C LYS A 161 4.96 17.67 -23.93
N ASP A 162 4.34 17.07 -22.91
CA ASP A 162 3.82 17.80 -21.76
C ASP A 162 4.71 17.56 -20.53
N PRO A 163 5.76 18.38 -20.30
CA PRO A 163 6.62 18.22 -19.14
C PRO A 163 5.89 18.49 -17.82
N HIS A 164 4.70 19.10 -17.85
CA HIS A 164 3.94 19.49 -16.67
C HIS A 164 2.85 18.50 -16.27
N CYS A 165 2.65 17.41 -17.02
CA CYS A 165 1.73 16.36 -16.59
C CYS A 165 2.17 15.76 -15.26
N LEU A 166 1.20 15.44 -14.39
CA LEU A 166 1.49 14.67 -13.19
C LEU A 166 1.57 13.20 -13.58
N LEU A 167 2.68 12.55 -13.25
CA LEU A 167 2.88 11.13 -13.53
C LEU A 167 3.08 10.38 -12.23
N TYR A 168 2.28 9.33 -12.02
CA TYR A 168 2.34 8.48 -10.84
C TYR A 168 2.87 7.09 -11.20
N PHE A 169 3.79 6.55 -10.40
CA PHE A 169 4.04 5.11 -10.41
C PHE A 169 2.98 4.45 -9.55
N SER A 170 2.15 3.60 -10.16
CA SER A 170 1.19 2.76 -9.47
C SER A 170 1.83 1.40 -9.23
N PHE A 171 2.21 1.11 -8.00
CA PHE A 171 2.69 -0.21 -7.62
C PHE A 171 1.49 -1.09 -7.37
N VAL A 172 1.37 -2.16 -8.14
CA VAL A 172 0.24 -3.09 -8.08
C VAL A 172 0.77 -4.52 -7.99
N ASP A 173 0.11 -5.38 -7.22
CA ASP A 173 0.46 -6.79 -7.13
C ASP A 173 -0.24 -7.63 -8.21
N SER A 174 0.42 -8.70 -8.64
CA SER A 174 -0.03 -9.52 -9.76
C SER A 174 -1.25 -10.39 -9.46
N ASP A 175 -1.77 -10.39 -8.23
CA ASP A 175 -3.02 -11.06 -7.81
C ASP A 175 -4.28 -10.20 -8.05
N THR A 176 -4.13 -9.00 -8.62
CA THR A 176 -5.25 -8.13 -9.06
C THR A 176 -6.25 -8.83 -9.98
N VAL A 177 -7.52 -8.87 -9.61
CA VAL A 177 -8.61 -9.43 -10.46
C VAL A 177 -9.44 -8.33 -11.13
N ASN A 178 -9.56 -7.16 -10.51
CA ASN A 178 -10.30 -6.04 -11.08
C ASN A 178 -9.70 -4.72 -10.59
N PHE A 179 -9.43 -3.80 -11.52
CA PHE A 179 -8.95 -2.46 -11.20
C PHE A 179 -10.05 -1.53 -10.68
N ASN A 180 -11.32 -1.90 -10.82
CA ASN A 180 -12.47 -1.29 -10.13
C ASN A 180 -12.48 0.26 -10.16
N SER A 181 -12.28 0.86 -11.33
CA SER A 181 -12.21 2.33 -11.51
C SER A 181 -11.16 3.08 -10.66
N ILE A 182 -10.18 2.38 -10.07
CA ILE A 182 -9.24 2.96 -9.11
C ILE A 182 -8.45 4.15 -9.67
N TYR A 183 -8.13 4.16 -10.97
CA TYR A 183 -7.40 5.27 -11.58
C TYR A 183 -8.27 6.52 -11.75
N SER A 184 -9.57 6.36 -11.98
CA SER A 184 -10.53 7.48 -11.90
C SER A 184 -10.64 8.03 -10.48
N GLU A 185 -10.65 7.15 -9.47
CA GLU A 185 -10.64 7.58 -8.06
C GLU A 185 -9.36 8.36 -7.71
N TYR A 186 -8.21 7.91 -8.21
CA TYR A 186 -6.95 8.63 -8.07
C TYR A 186 -6.94 9.98 -8.80
N ILE A 187 -7.46 10.04 -10.03
CA ILE A 187 -7.62 11.30 -10.76
C ILE A 187 -8.49 12.28 -9.96
N GLN A 188 -9.60 11.80 -9.41
CA GLN A 188 -10.49 12.61 -8.59
C GLN A 188 -9.79 13.09 -7.31
N THR A 189 -9.08 12.20 -6.62
CA THR A 189 -8.30 12.53 -5.41
C THR A 189 -7.28 13.63 -5.69
N VAL A 190 -6.52 13.51 -6.78
CA VAL A 190 -5.55 14.54 -7.20
C VAL A 190 -6.25 15.88 -7.47
N ARG A 191 -7.38 15.87 -8.19
CA ARG A 191 -8.17 17.08 -8.47
C ARG A 191 -8.70 17.72 -7.18
N GLU A 192 -9.19 16.93 -6.23
CA GLU A 192 -9.69 17.40 -4.93
C GLU A 192 -8.57 18.03 -4.10
N GLU A 193 -7.43 17.37 -3.95
CA GLU A 193 -6.31 17.90 -3.17
C GLU A 193 -5.71 19.16 -3.80
N LEU A 194 -5.59 19.22 -5.13
CA LEU A 194 -5.16 20.44 -5.82
C LEU A 194 -6.12 21.61 -5.64
N ARG A 195 -7.43 21.36 -5.48
CA ARG A 195 -8.39 22.43 -5.18
C ARG A 195 -8.21 22.97 -3.75
N LYS A 196 -7.85 22.11 -2.79
CA LYS A 196 -7.69 22.48 -1.38
C LYS A 196 -6.49 23.40 -1.15
N ASP A 197 -5.30 23.01 -1.62
CA ASP A 197 -4.05 23.72 -1.29
C ASP A 197 -3.05 23.81 -2.46
N LYS A 198 -3.48 23.44 -3.68
CA LYS A 198 -2.62 23.41 -4.88
C LYS A 198 -1.45 22.41 -4.77
N VAL A 199 -1.45 21.52 -3.80
CA VAL A 199 -0.42 20.47 -3.66
C VAL A 199 -1.02 19.11 -4.06
N PRO A 200 -0.49 18.45 -5.11
CA PRO A 200 -0.96 17.12 -5.46
C PRO A 200 -0.51 16.09 -4.42
N PRO A 201 -1.26 15.00 -4.22
CA PRO A 201 -0.81 13.88 -3.40
C PRO A 201 0.55 13.39 -3.90
N THR A 202 1.52 13.28 -3.02
CA THR A 202 2.81 12.64 -3.31
C THR A 202 2.68 11.12 -3.23
N VAL A 203 1.88 10.63 -2.29
CA VAL A 203 1.54 9.21 -2.12
C VAL A 203 0.03 9.11 -2.00
N MET A 204 -0.58 8.14 -2.68
CA MET A 204 -2.00 7.85 -2.49
C MET A 204 -2.34 6.37 -2.64
N SER A 205 -3.38 5.92 -1.96
CA SER A 205 -3.92 4.55 -2.08
C SER A 205 -5.40 4.55 -1.69
N THR A 206 -6.16 3.58 -2.19
CA THR A 206 -7.52 3.26 -1.73
C THR A 206 -7.58 1.91 -1.01
N GLY A 207 -6.43 1.25 -0.82
CA GLY A 207 -6.31 -0.10 -0.30
C GLY A 207 -6.78 -1.16 -1.30
N TYR A 208 -7.07 -2.35 -0.77
CA TYR A 208 -7.55 -3.49 -1.54
C TYR A 208 -8.74 -4.17 -0.85
N GLU A 209 -9.51 -4.90 -1.64
CA GLU A 209 -10.52 -5.84 -1.16
C GLU A 209 -10.45 -7.14 -1.94
N VAL A 210 -10.93 -8.24 -1.36
CA VAL A 210 -11.23 -9.44 -2.15
C VAL A 210 -12.62 -9.34 -2.77
N ASN A 211 -12.89 -10.18 -3.76
CA ASN A 211 -14.20 -10.30 -4.38
C ASN A 211 -15.31 -10.49 -3.33
N ARG A 212 -16.48 -9.85 -3.54
CA ARG A 212 -17.65 -9.91 -2.65
C ARG A 212 -18.15 -11.32 -2.34
N ASN A 213 -17.89 -12.28 -3.24
CA ASN A 213 -18.28 -13.67 -3.06
C ASN A 213 -17.29 -14.50 -2.22
N SER A 214 -16.14 -13.93 -1.83
CA SER A 214 -15.18 -14.58 -0.94
C SER A 214 -15.66 -14.46 0.50
N GLU A 215 -15.49 -15.53 1.28
CA GLU A 215 -15.71 -15.51 2.74
C GLU A 215 -14.84 -14.44 3.45
N HIS A 216 -13.73 -14.03 2.83
CA HIS A 216 -12.82 -13.01 3.36
C HIS A 216 -13.29 -11.58 3.08
N HIS A 217 -14.34 -11.36 2.28
CA HIS A 217 -14.77 -10.04 1.82
C HIS A 217 -15.00 -9.06 2.97
N ILE A 218 -15.88 -9.41 3.92
CA ILE A 218 -16.22 -8.56 5.07
C ILE A 218 -14.97 -8.21 5.89
N ALA A 219 -14.10 -9.19 6.11
CA ALA A 219 -12.89 -8.99 6.89
C ALA A 219 -11.89 -8.05 6.17
N THR A 220 -11.75 -8.15 4.85
CA THR A 220 -10.92 -7.22 4.06
C THR A 220 -11.52 -5.82 3.97
N TRP A 221 -12.85 -5.71 3.86
CA TRP A 221 -13.56 -4.44 3.89
C TRP A 221 -13.37 -3.73 5.24
N LEU A 222 -13.53 -4.45 6.36
CA LEU A 222 -13.29 -3.92 7.70
C LEU A 222 -11.83 -3.50 7.92
N ASP A 223 -10.86 -4.27 7.41
CA ASP A 223 -9.44 -3.89 7.46
C ASP A 223 -9.21 -2.56 6.74
N ARG A 224 -9.74 -2.43 5.51
CA ARG A 224 -9.63 -1.21 4.73
C ARG A 224 -10.31 -0.02 5.41
N MET A 225 -11.53 -0.20 5.93
CA MET A 225 -12.25 0.87 6.64
C MET A 225 -11.52 1.31 7.93
N THR A 226 -10.91 0.36 8.65
CA THR A 226 -10.03 0.68 9.78
C THR A 226 -8.88 1.58 9.34
N ARG A 227 -8.25 1.28 8.19
CA ARG A 227 -7.21 2.15 7.60
C ARG A 227 -7.77 3.52 7.21
N VAL A 228 -8.91 3.60 6.54
CA VAL A 228 -9.55 4.89 6.20
C VAL A 228 -9.69 5.77 7.44
N ALA A 229 -10.28 5.23 8.51
CA ALA A 229 -10.51 5.97 9.75
C ALA A 229 -9.21 6.45 10.42
N VAL A 230 -8.16 5.61 10.39
CA VAL A 230 -6.83 5.99 10.88
C VAL A 230 -6.21 7.09 10.01
N ALA A 231 -6.41 7.01 8.68
CA ALA A 231 -5.84 7.95 7.73
C ALA A 231 -6.47 9.35 7.78
N GLU A 232 -7.75 9.46 8.17
CA GLU A 232 -8.41 10.75 8.47
C GLU A 232 -7.69 11.52 9.57
N VAL A 233 -7.14 10.80 10.57
CA VAL A 233 -6.33 11.40 11.63
C VAL A 233 -4.91 11.65 11.14
N HIS A 234 -4.27 10.65 10.55
CA HIS A 234 -2.94 10.82 9.96
C HIS A 234 -2.63 9.77 8.86
N PRO A 235 -2.49 10.17 7.59
CA PRO A 235 -2.45 9.25 6.44
C PRO A 235 -1.21 8.34 6.42
N LEU A 236 -0.09 8.72 7.04
CA LEU A 236 1.10 7.85 7.08
C LEU A 236 0.99 6.66 8.05
N LEU A 237 -0.07 6.57 8.87
CA LEU A 237 -0.23 5.51 9.86
C LEU A 237 -0.80 4.21 9.27
N VAL A 238 -1.07 4.14 7.96
CA VAL A 238 -1.78 3.00 7.33
C VAL A 238 -1.03 2.30 6.21
N TYR A 239 0.10 2.87 5.76
CA TYR A 239 0.90 2.30 4.67
C TYR A 239 1.89 1.25 5.20
N TYR A 240 1.39 0.10 5.67
CA TYR A 240 2.27 -0.96 6.16
C TYR A 240 1.73 -2.40 6.05
N PRO A 241 2.46 -3.23 5.30
CA PRO A 241 2.81 -2.88 3.93
C PRO A 241 1.51 -2.61 3.15
N GLU A 242 1.52 -1.54 2.36
CA GLU A 242 0.48 -1.31 1.36
C GLU A 242 0.97 -1.87 0.03
N PRO A 243 0.42 -2.99 -0.48
CA PRO A 243 0.83 -3.56 -1.76
C PRO A 243 0.41 -2.70 -2.95
N ASN A 244 -0.67 -1.92 -2.82
CA ASN A 244 -1.26 -1.17 -3.91
C ASN A 244 -1.25 0.34 -3.61
N PHE A 245 -0.26 1.07 -4.14
CA PHE A 245 -0.14 2.51 -3.89
C PHE A 245 0.50 3.26 -5.06
N CYS A 246 0.13 4.52 -5.20
CA CYS A 246 0.69 5.45 -6.16
C CYS A 246 1.73 6.36 -5.51
N VAL A 247 2.80 6.66 -6.25
CA VAL A 247 3.82 7.65 -5.87
C VAL A 247 4.06 8.61 -7.02
N LEU A 248 3.98 9.91 -6.74
CA LEU A 248 4.23 10.96 -7.72
C LEU A 248 5.70 10.93 -8.17
N VAL A 249 5.94 10.96 -9.47
CA VAL A 249 7.28 11.17 -10.04
C VAL A 249 7.59 12.67 -10.01
N ARG A 250 8.76 13.06 -9.49
CA ARG A 250 9.13 14.48 -9.45
C ARG A 250 9.28 15.03 -10.87
N HIS A 251 8.93 16.30 -11.04
CA HIS A 251 9.03 17.00 -12.31
C HIS A 251 10.45 16.88 -12.92
N GLY A 252 10.51 16.58 -14.21
CA GLY A 252 11.77 16.43 -14.96
C GLY A 252 12.52 15.12 -14.73
N LEU A 253 12.05 14.23 -13.85
CA LEU A 253 12.68 12.92 -13.62
C LEU A 253 11.94 11.80 -14.32
N ASN A 254 12.64 10.76 -14.74
CA ASN A 254 12.03 9.62 -15.44
C ASN A 254 11.84 8.40 -14.52
N THR A 255 12.02 8.58 -13.21
CA THR A 255 11.77 7.57 -12.18
C THR A 255 11.64 8.22 -10.80
N ILE A 256 11.32 7.39 -9.79
CA ILE A 256 11.38 7.74 -8.38
C ILE A 256 12.81 7.54 -7.88
N MET A 257 13.49 8.64 -7.54
CA MET A 257 14.89 8.61 -7.09
C MET A 257 15.06 7.98 -5.71
N GLU A 258 14.04 8.09 -4.85
CA GLU A 258 14.05 7.45 -3.55
C GLU A 258 14.04 5.91 -3.72
N SER A 259 14.79 5.23 -2.85
CA SER A 259 14.98 3.78 -2.95
C SER A 259 13.93 3.00 -2.13
N PHE A 260 13.69 1.75 -2.52
CA PHE A 260 13.02 0.70 -1.78
C PHE A 260 13.97 -0.09 -0.86
N ILE A 261 15.30 0.04 -1.03
CA ILE A 261 16.30 -0.73 -0.29
C ILE A 261 16.60 -0.07 1.05
N LYS A 262 16.35 -0.72 2.18
CA LYS A 262 16.64 -0.15 3.50
C LYS A 262 18.15 0.18 3.67
N PRO A 263 18.54 1.36 4.21
CA PRO A 263 19.95 1.65 4.49
C PRO A 263 20.52 0.69 5.53
N ASN A 264 21.80 0.31 5.39
CA ASN A 264 22.50 -0.58 6.32
C ASN A 264 21.76 -1.89 6.60
N ARG A 265 21.02 -2.40 5.61
CA ARG A 265 20.33 -3.70 5.66
C ARG A 265 21.35 -4.81 5.89
N ASN A 266 21.16 -5.60 6.95
CA ASN A 266 21.93 -6.82 7.15
C ASN A 266 21.44 -7.90 6.16
N LYS A 267 22.35 -8.73 5.64
CA LYS A 267 22.06 -9.84 4.72
C LYS A 267 21.00 -10.81 5.26
N ASN A 268 20.91 -10.95 6.58
CA ASN A 268 19.97 -11.84 7.26
C ASN A 268 18.62 -11.19 7.62
N GLN A 269 18.39 -9.92 7.27
CA GLN A 269 17.11 -9.28 7.55
C GLN A 269 16.07 -9.60 6.46
N PRO A 270 14.80 -9.82 6.83
CA PRO A 270 13.71 -9.94 5.88
C PRO A 270 13.66 -8.72 4.95
N ARG A 271 13.55 -8.98 3.64
CA ARG A 271 13.50 -7.94 2.59
C ARG A 271 12.08 -7.53 2.24
N VAL A 272 11.23 -7.50 3.27
CA VAL A 272 9.81 -7.13 3.24
C VAL A 272 9.66 -5.62 3.51
N MET A 273 8.42 -5.12 3.51
CA MET A 273 8.08 -3.72 3.88
C MET A 273 8.59 -2.65 2.90
N GLU A 274 8.71 -3.00 1.63
CA GLU A 274 9.25 -2.12 0.59
C GLU A 274 8.47 -0.80 0.49
N SER A 275 7.14 -0.82 0.56
CA SER A 275 6.32 0.39 0.55
C SER A 275 6.66 1.36 1.69
N ALA A 276 6.76 0.87 2.93
CA ALA A 276 7.13 1.70 4.07
C ALA A 276 8.57 2.27 3.97
N VAL A 277 9.50 1.49 3.43
CA VAL A 277 10.89 1.96 3.20
C VAL A 277 10.92 3.10 2.19
N LEU A 278 10.16 2.98 1.09
CA LEU A 278 10.06 4.04 0.09
C LEU A 278 9.37 5.27 0.66
N ILE A 279 8.20 5.11 1.28
CA ILE A 279 7.38 6.22 1.79
C ILE A 279 8.15 7.02 2.86
N ARG A 280 8.93 6.36 3.72
CA ARG A 280 9.79 7.03 4.70
C ARG A 280 10.83 7.96 4.07
N ARG A 281 11.18 7.78 2.80
CA ARG A 281 12.10 8.66 2.07
C ARG A 281 11.34 9.71 1.27
N VAL A 282 10.26 9.29 0.61
CA VAL A 282 9.40 10.19 -0.16
C VAL A 282 8.77 11.26 0.73
N LYS A 283 8.52 10.97 2.01
CA LYS A 283 8.00 11.95 2.98
C LYS A 283 8.92 13.14 3.25
N GLU A 284 10.21 13.02 2.93
CA GLU A 284 11.19 14.10 3.09
C GLU A 284 11.17 15.08 1.90
N ARG A 285 10.29 14.86 0.91
CA ARG A 285 10.05 15.80 -0.19
C ARG A 285 9.43 17.11 0.32
N GLU A 286 9.79 18.20 -0.34
CA GLU A 286 9.04 19.45 -0.22
C GLU A 286 7.59 19.23 -0.69
N ASN A 287 6.62 19.82 0.03
CA ASN A 287 5.19 19.68 -0.23
C ASN A 287 4.70 18.22 -0.23
N PHE A 288 5.31 17.37 0.61
CA PHE A 288 4.85 16.00 0.79
C PHE A 288 3.39 15.94 1.24
N LYS A 289 2.61 15.09 0.58
CA LYS A 289 1.22 14.84 0.92
C LYS A 289 0.88 13.36 0.72
N ALA A 290 0.28 12.74 1.73
CA ALA A 290 -0.21 11.36 1.65
C ALA A 290 -1.73 11.35 1.74
N VAL A 291 -2.39 10.50 0.95
CA VAL A 291 -3.86 10.36 0.96
C VAL A 291 -4.25 8.88 0.89
N PHE A 292 -4.93 8.39 1.92
CA PHE A 292 -5.58 7.09 1.87
C PHE A 292 -7.09 7.34 1.95
N SER A 293 -7.83 7.04 0.87
CA SER A 293 -9.27 7.38 0.79
C SER A 293 -10.17 6.15 0.88
N ASP A 294 -11.43 6.40 1.23
CA ASP A 294 -12.54 5.45 1.25
C ASP A 294 -13.12 5.10 -0.13
N LYS A 295 -12.64 5.74 -1.19
CA LYS A 295 -13.00 5.48 -2.59
C LYS A 295 -12.77 4.00 -2.99
N GLU A 296 -13.20 3.68 -4.21
CA GLU A 296 -13.15 2.31 -4.74
C GLU A 296 -11.74 1.69 -4.66
N PRO A 297 -11.62 0.52 -4.01
CA PRO A 297 -10.36 -0.21 -3.88
C PRO A 297 -10.09 -1.06 -5.11
N ILE A 298 -8.85 -1.49 -5.27
CA ILE A 298 -8.52 -2.57 -6.20
C ILE A 298 -9.05 -3.89 -5.65
N HIS A 299 -9.55 -4.76 -6.53
CA HIS A 299 -9.92 -6.11 -6.13
C HIS A 299 -8.80 -7.09 -6.43
N ILE A 300 -8.46 -7.90 -5.43
CA ILE A 300 -7.44 -8.95 -5.53
C ILE A 300 -8.07 -10.34 -5.39
N ASP A 301 -7.39 -11.35 -5.91
CA ASP A 301 -7.66 -12.73 -5.55
C ASP A 301 -7.33 -12.96 -4.08
N THR A 302 -7.98 -13.93 -3.43
CA THR A 302 -7.75 -14.21 -2.00
C THR A 302 -6.38 -14.86 -1.84
N PRO A 303 -5.36 -14.19 -1.27
CA PRO A 303 -4.05 -14.79 -1.16
C PRO A 303 -4.08 -15.93 -0.14
N GLY A 304 -3.42 -17.06 -0.41
CA GLY A 304 -3.43 -18.23 0.49
C GLY A 304 -2.90 -17.99 1.91
N ARG A 305 -2.26 -16.83 2.17
CA ARG A 305 -1.84 -16.39 3.50
C ARG A 305 -2.97 -15.77 4.32
N PHE A 306 -4.10 -15.45 3.70
CA PHE A 306 -5.25 -14.86 4.38
C PHE A 306 -5.97 -15.94 5.18
N LYS A 307 -6.26 -15.63 6.44
CA LYS A 307 -7.03 -16.48 7.34
C LYS A 307 -8.06 -15.64 8.06
N LEU A 308 -9.13 -16.28 8.51
CA LEU A 308 -10.15 -15.66 9.36
C LEU A 308 -10.00 -16.15 10.81
N SER A 309 -10.39 -15.29 11.74
CA SER A 309 -10.54 -15.60 13.16
C SER A 309 -11.73 -14.81 13.72
N GLY A 310 -12.18 -15.09 14.95
CA GLY A 310 -13.16 -14.25 15.69
C GLY A 310 -12.64 -12.85 16.07
N LYS A 311 -11.63 -12.35 15.35
CA LYS A 311 -11.09 -10.98 15.41
C LYS A 311 -10.97 -10.39 14.00
N GLY A 312 -11.54 -11.04 12.99
CA GLY A 312 -11.46 -10.63 11.58
C GLY A 312 -10.27 -11.23 10.83
N LEU A 313 -9.73 -10.45 9.89
CA LEU A 313 -8.68 -10.86 8.96
C LEU A 313 -7.33 -11.04 9.68
N VAL A 314 -6.78 -12.25 9.60
CA VAL A 314 -5.45 -12.61 10.12
C VAL A 314 -4.45 -12.65 8.98
N THR A 315 -3.58 -11.65 8.93
CA THR A 315 -2.45 -11.56 8.00
C THR A 315 -1.33 -10.75 8.65
N GLY A 316 -0.10 -10.87 8.14
CA GLY A 316 1.00 -9.99 8.58
C GLY A 316 0.87 -8.52 8.16
N GLN A 317 -0.28 -8.11 7.61
CA GLN A 317 -0.52 -6.77 7.06
C GLN A 317 -1.82 -6.15 7.60
N SER A 318 -2.70 -6.92 8.23
CA SER A 318 -4.04 -6.50 8.67
C SER A 318 -3.96 -5.52 9.83
N ALA A 319 -4.47 -4.29 9.65
CA ALA A 319 -4.64 -3.28 10.68
C ALA A 319 -5.73 -3.66 11.71
N LEU A 320 -6.52 -4.71 11.47
CA LEU A 320 -7.42 -5.27 12.48
C LEU A 320 -6.66 -5.90 13.66
N GLU A 321 -5.40 -6.27 13.47
CA GLU A 321 -4.52 -6.75 14.54
C GLU A 321 -3.76 -5.59 15.19
N GLY A 322 -3.89 -5.44 16.52
CA GLY A 322 -3.22 -4.36 17.26
C GLY A 322 -1.70 -4.34 17.10
N MET A 323 -1.06 -5.52 16.92
CA MET A 323 0.38 -5.60 16.67
C MET A 323 0.74 -4.97 15.31
N ASN A 324 0.00 -5.28 14.26
CA ASN A 324 0.25 -4.72 12.93
C ASN A 324 -0.02 -3.22 12.93
N LEU A 325 -1.14 -2.76 13.52
CA LEU A 325 -1.42 -1.34 13.71
C LEU A 325 -0.26 -0.64 14.44
N ALA A 326 0.26 -1.24 15.51
CA ALA A 326 1.43 -0.72 16.22
C ALA A 326 2.66 -0.66 15.31
N ILE A 327 2.92 -1.67 14.46
CA ILE A 327 4.04 -1.61 13.51
C ILE A 327 3.84 -0.47 12.49
N CYS A 328 2.62 -0.27 11.97
CA CYS A 328 2.31 0.80 11.00
C CYS A 328 2.74 2.18 11.52
N THR A 329 2.48 2.46 12.80
CA THR A 329 2.80 3.76 13.41
C THR A 329 4.29 4.11 13.41
N TYR A 330 5.16 3.09 13.39
CA TYR A 330 6.61 3.23 13.30
C TYR A 330 7.15 3.10 11.88
N ALA A 331 6.48 2.34 11.01
CA ALA A 331 6.98 1.94 9.70
C ALA A 331 7.40 3.14 8.85
N ASN A 332 6.56 4.18 8.83
CA ASN A 332 6.80 5.40 8.08
C ASN A 332 7.52 6.49 8.90
N GLY A 333 7.91 6.20 10.15
CA GLY A 333 8.63 7.10 11.03
C GLY A 333 7.83 8.33 11.47
N VAL A 334 6.50 8.18 11.63
CA VAL A 334 5.63 9.18 12.27
C VAL A 334 5.94 9.21 13.77
N LEU A 335 6.02 8.02 14.38
CA LEU A 335 6.51 7.85 15.73
C LEU A 335 8.01 7.54 15.72
N THR A 336 8.73 8.16 16.66
CA THR A 336 10.13 7.87 16.96
C THR A 336 10.29 7.61 18.44
N ASN A 337 11.10 6.64 18.83
CA ASN A 337 11.33 6.29 20.24
C ASN A 337 11.85 7.47 21.10
N ALA A 338 12.50 8.46 20.50
CA ALA A 338 13.02 9.64 21.19
C ALA A 338 11.96 10.60 21.74
N ARG A 339 10.72 10.55 21.23
CA ARG A 339 9.60 11.41 21.66
C ARG A 339 8.75 10.78 22.76
N VAL A 340 9.11 9.58 23.22
CA VAL A 340 8.25 8.70 24.02
C VAL A 340 8.67 8.63 25.49
N TYR A 341 9.26 9.69 26.03
CA TYR A 341 9.65 9.66 27.42
C TYR A 341 9.48 11.03 28.06
N ASN A 342 8.54 11.13 28.99
CA ASN A 342 8.34 12.31 29.80
C ASN A 342 9.54 12.46 30.77
N LYS A 343 10.41 13.44 30.50
CA LYS A 343 11.60 13.72 31.32
C LYS A 343 11.26 14.10 32.76
N GLU A 344 10.05 14.56 33.02
CA GLU A 344 9.59 15.00 34.35
C GLU A 344 9.32 13.80 35.29
N GLN A 345 8.98 12.63 34.74
CA GLN A 345 8.77 11.40 35.50
C GLN A 345 10.05 10.56 35.67
N ALA A 346 11.16 11.00 35.05
CA ALA A 346 12.43 10.29 35.06
C ALA A 346 13.21 10.55 36.36
N GLY A 347 13.59 9.51 37.10
CA GLY A 347 14.48 9.62 38.26
C GLY A 347 15.86 10.21 37.91
N PRO A 348 16.66 10.67 38.89
CA PRO A 348 17.99 11.26 38.64
C PRO A 348 18.98 10.31 37.94
N SER A 349 18.79 9.00 38.11
CA SER A 349 19.58 7.91 37.53
C SER A 349 19.06 7.41 36.19
N ASP A 350 18.03 8.06 35.63
CA ASP A 350 17.39 7.60 34.41
C ASP A 350 18.29 7.81 33.17
N PRO A 351 18.57 6.76 32.37
CA PRO A 351 19.35 6.83 31.14
C PRO A 351 18.91 7.93 30.17
N VAL A 352 17.63 8.34 30.21
CA VAL A 352 17.04 9.35 29.33
C VAL A 352 17.54 10.76 29.66
N LYS A 353 17.79 11.08 30.94
CA LYS A 353 18.44 12.34 31.32
C LYS A 353 19.89 12.41 30.84
N GLN A 354 20.48 11.26 30.51
CA GLN A 354 21.81 11.12 29.90
C GLN A 354 21.77 11.00 28.36
N GLY A 355 20.62 11.24 27.73
CA GLY A 355 20.47 11.20 26.28
C GLY A 355 20.41 9.78 25.66
N LYS A 356 20.28 8.73 26.49
CA LYS A 356 20.18 7.34 26.04
C LYS A 356 18.74 6.84 26.13
N LEU A 357 18.25 6.21 25.06
CA LEU A 357 16.94 5.57 25.08
C LEU A 357 16.92 4.38 26.06
N PRO A 358 15.82 4.16 26.80
CA PRO A 358 15.68 2.98 27.66
C PRO A 358 15.78 1.69 26.83
N LYS A 359 16.42 0.66 27.40
CA LYS A 359 16.37 -0.68 26.79
C LYS A 359 14.90 -1.13 26.70
N GLY A 360 14.51 -1.66 25.54
CA GLY A 360 13.16 -2.18 25.33
C GLY A 360 12.09 -1.12 25.02
N ILE A 361 12.44 0.17 24.85
CA ILE A 361 11.46 1.25 24.60
C ILE A 361 10.52 0.96 23.43
N THR A 362 11.01 0.34 22.34
CA THR A 362 10.16 -0.08 21.22
C THR A 362 9.07 -1.06 21.64
N GLY A 363 9.40 -2.00 22.54
CA GLY A 363 8.45 -2.99 23.05
C GLY A 363 7.40 -2.36 23.96
N ILE A 364 7.83 -1.48 24.87
CA ILE A 364 6.94 -0.72 25.76
C ILE A 364 5.92 0.07 24.95
N ASN A 365 6.39 0.79 23.94
CA ASN A 365 5.53 1.62 23.12
C ASN A 365 4.53 0.81 22.28
N ARG A 366 4.98 -0.32 21.72
CA ARG A 366 4.09 -1.23 21.01
C ARG A 366 3.03 -1.81 21.94
N ALA A 367 3.42 -2.23 23.14
CA ALA A 367 2.50 -2.73 24.14
C ALA A 367 1.42 -1.68 24.48
N PHE A 368 1.82 -0.43 24.69
CA PHE A 368 0.86 0.66 24.91
C PHE A 368 -0.15 0.83 23.77
N ILE A 369 0.29 0.83 22.51
CA ILE A 369 -0.60 0.93 21.35
C ILE A 369 -1.55 -0.27 21.28
N ILE A 370 -1.00 -1.47 21.50
CA ILE A 370 -1.77 -2.72 21.51
C ILE A 370 -2.83 -2.70 22.62
N ASP A 371 -2.47 -2.23 23.82
CA ASP A 371 -3.37 -2.15 24.97
C ASP A 371 -4.49 -1.14 24.72
N LEU A 372 -4.16 0.05 24.20
CA LEU A 372 -5.16 1.05 23.79
C LEU A 372 -6.13 0.46 22.75
N TYR A 373 -5.59 -0.17 21.72
CA TYR A 373 -6.41 -0.73 20.66
C TYR A 373 -7.29 -1.88 21.15
N ASN A 374 -6.76 -2.73 22.05
CA ASN A 374 -7.41 -3.95 22.51
C ASN A 374 -8.33 -3.80 23.73
N CYS A 375 -8.29 -2.65 24.42
CA CYS A 375 -9.11 -2.42 25.62
C CYS A 375 -10.62 -2.59 25.34
N LYS A 376 -11.36 -2.93 26.39
CA LYS A 376 -12.75 -3.42 26.32
C LYS A 376 -13.75 -2.32 26.01
N ASP A 377 -13.57 -1.15 26.61
CA ASP A 377 -14.53 -0.06 26.58
C ASP A 377 -13.83 1.30 26.60
N ASP A 378 -14.59 2.37 26.39
CA ASP A 378 -14.05 3.73 26.32
C ASP A 378 -13.56 4.25 27.67
N MET A 379 -14.10 3.77 28.78
CA MET A 379 -13.61 4.13 30.10
C MET A 379 -12.19 3.58 30.32
N GLN A 380 -11.96 2.31 29.99
CA GLN A 380 -10.63 1.70 30.03
C GLN A 380 -9.67 2.39 29.06
N PHE A 381 -10.15 2.80 27.89
CA PHE A 381 -9.35 3.55 26.93
C PHE A 381 -8.83 4.86 27.52
N GLU A 382 -9.72 5.68 28.08
CA GLU A 382 -9.32 6.96 28.69
C GLU A 382 -8.38 6.78 29.89
N GLU A 383 -8.55 5.71 30.69
CA GLU A 383 -7.61 5.38 31.76
C GLU A 383 -6.21 4.97 31.24
N LEU A 384 -6.16 4.26 30.12
CA LEU A 384 -4.88 3.93 29.47
C LEU A 384 -4.22 5.16 28.84
N VAL A 385 -5.01 6.07 28.24
CA VAL A 385 -4.50 7.35 27.70
C VAL A 385 -3.80 8.18 28.79
N LYS A 386 -4.23 8.13 30.04
CA LYS A 386 -3.54 8.80 31.16
C LYS A 386 -2.15 8.22 31.47
N LYS A 387 -1.91 6.95 31.12
CA LYS A 387 -0.63 6.23 31.30
C LYS A 387 0.30 6.35 30.09
N ASN A 388 -0.06 7.22 29.15
CA ASN A 388 0.61 7.38 27.88
C ASN A 388 2.12 7.67 28.07
N PRO A 389 3.02 6.83 27.52
CA PRO A 389 4.45 7.00 27.67
C PRO A 389 4.99 8.14 26.79
N TYR A 390 4.23 8.58 25.79
CA TYR A 390 4.55 9.73 24.96
C TYR A 390 4.30 11.02 25.74
N ASP A 391 5.01 12.10 25.40
CA ASP A 391 4.71 13.42 25.96
C ASP A 391 3.23 13.73 25.72
N ILE A 392 2.42 13.64 26.78
CA ILE A 392 0.94 13.66 26.75
C ILE A 392 0.42 14.95 26.10
N ASN A 393 1.20 16.03 26.20
CA ASN A 393 0.88 17.34 25.66
C ASN A 393 1.48 17.58 24.26
N GLY A 394 2.23 16.61 23.74
CA GLY A 394 2.85 16.68 22.42
C GLY A 394 1.86 16.35 21.31
N LYS A 395 1.86 17.15 20.24
CA LYS A 395 1.06 16.96 19.00
C LYS A 395 1.06 15.52 18.46
N VAL A 396 2.16 14.78 18.66
CA VAL A 396 2.34 13.39 18.20
C VAL A 396 1.52 12.39 19.02
N ALA A 397 1.46 12.57 20.34
CA ALA A 397 0.71 11.69 21.24
C ALA A 397 -0.79 11.80 20.97
N THR A 398 -1.29 13.02 20.77
CA THR A 398 -2.68 13.28 20.40
C THR A 398 -3.05 12.59 19.08
N ILE A 399 -2.23 12.77 18.04
CA ILE A 399 -2.47 12.13 16.72
C ILE A 399 -2.56 10.60 16.85
N LEU A 400 -1.65 9.98 17.62
CA LEU A 400 -1.66 8.53 17.81
C LEU A 400 -2.92 8.05 18.54
N VAL A 401 -3.28 8.71 19.64
CA VAL A 401 -4.45 8.33 20.45
C VAL A 401 -5.73 8.47 19.64
N GLU A 402 -5.92 9.58 18.91
CA GLU A 402 -7.10 9.77 18.06
C GLU A 402 -7.16 8.74 16.93
N ALA A 403 -6.02 8.40 16.32
CA ALA A 403 -5.96 7.39 15.28
C ALA A 403 -6.36 6.00 15.81
N ILE A 404 -5.90 5.62 17.00
CA ILE A 404 -6.29 4.36 17.63
C ILE A 404 -7.77 4.40 18.01
N ARG A 405 -8.28 5.52 18.53
CA ARG A 405 -9.70 5.70 18.83
C ARG A 405 -10.57 5.52 17.58
N ALA A 406 -10.16 6.07 16.44
CA ALA A 406 -10.84 5.89 15.16
C ALA A 406 -10.83 4.42 14.71
N ALA A 407 -9.68 3.74 14.82
CA ALA A 407 -9.55 2.32 14.48
C ALA A 407 -10.47 1.42 15.34
N ARG A 408 -10.60 1.71 16.65
CA ARG A 408 -11.42 0.93 17.60
C ARG A 408 -12.89 0.89 17.20
N LYS A 409 -13.43 1.94 16.57
CA LYS A 409 -14.83 1.95 16.12
C LYS A 409 -15.14 0.79 15.20
N TYR A 410 -14.25 0.49 14.24
CA TYR A 410 -14.42 -0.61 13.29
C TYR A 410 -14.07 -1.97 13.86
N ARG A 411 -13.12 -2.03 14.81
CA ARG A 411 -12.88 -3.26 15.59
C ARG A 411 -14.12 -3.67 16.38
N ASN A 412 -14.83 -2.73 16.99
CA ASN A 412 -16.01 -3.04 17.78
C ASN A 412 -17.15 -3.62 16.93
N VAL A 413 -17.27 -3.20 15.66
CA VAL A 413 -18.20 -3.80 14.70
C VAL A 413 -17.94 -5.30 14.51
N ILE A 414 -16.68 -5.76 14.53
CA ILE A 414 -16.35 -7.20 14.43
C ILE A 414 -16.96 -7.96 15.62
N TYR A 415 -16.81 -7.43 16.84
CA TYR A 415 -17.36 -8.08 18.02
C TYR A 415 -18.88 -8.08 18.05
N GLU A 416 -19.51 -6.99 17.60
CA GLU A 416 -20.97 -6.92 17.47
C GLU A 416 -21.48 -7.95 16.47
N LEU A 417 -20.82 -8.10 15.31
CA LEU A 417 -21.17 -9.10 14.31
C LEU A 417 -20.97 -10.53 14.83
N ASP A 418 -19.85 -10.82 15.48
CA ASP A 418 -19.57 -12.14 16.08
C ASP A 418 -20.61 -12.50 17.14
N GLU A 419 -21.00 -11.54 17.99
CA GLU A 419 -22.08 -11.74 18.97
C GLU A 419 -23.44 -12.00 18.30
N MET A 420 -23.75 -11.27 17.22
CA MET A 420 -24.99 -11.47 16.47
C MET A 420 -25.04 -12.86 15.83
N PHE A 421 -23.95 -13.31 15.21
CA PHE A 421 -23.87 -14.64 14.61
C PHE A 421 -23.95 -15.75 15.66
N ALA A 422 -23.26 -15.60 16.80
CA ALA A 422 -23.37 -16.55 17.91
C ALA A 422 -24.81 -16.67 18.44
N LYS A 423 -25.53 -15.54 18.56
CA LYS A 423 -26.95 -15.53 18.96
C LYS A 423 -27.85 -16.22 17.93
N LEU A 424 -27.58 -16.04 16.63
CA LEU A 424 -28.31 -16.69 15.55
C LEU A 424 -28.09 -18.21 15.53
N GLU A 425 -26.86 -18.68 15.71
CA GLU A 425 -26.54 -20.13 15.80
C GLU A 425 -27.24 -20.81 16.99
N ILE A 426 -27.28 -20.14 18.16
CA ILE A 426 -28.01 -20.63 19.34
C ILE A 426 -29.53 -20.67 19.05
N SER A 427 -30.08 -19.67 18.37
CA SER A 427 -31.51 -19.64 18.02
C SER A 427 -31.89 -20.74 17.02
N SER A 428 -31.05 -21.00 16.01
CA SER A 428 -31.27 -22.06 15.02
C SER A 428 -31.17 -23.47 15.62
N SER A 429 -30.21 -23.71 16.51
CA SER A 429 -30.05 -24.97 17.23
C SER A 429 -31.16 -25.23 18.27
N SER A 430 -31.74 -24.16 18.83
CA SER A 430 -32.93 -24.26 19.70
C SER A 430 -34.25 -24.51 18.95
N SER A 431 -34.35 -24.12 17.67
CA SER A 431 -35.52 -24.40 16.83
C SER A 431 -35.56 -25.83 16.26
N ALA A 432 -34.40 -26.46 16.09
CA ALA A 432 -34.27 -27.85 15.62
C ALA A 432 -34.58 -28.89 16.71
N SER A 433 -34.49 -28.52 17.99
CA SER A 433 -34.85 -29.38 19.12
C SER A 433 -36.34 -29.32 19.50
N SER A 434 -37.10 -28.35 18.97
CA SER A 434 -38.55 -28.23 19.16
C SER A 434 -39.41 -28.96 18.12
N SER A 435 -38.83 -29.49 17.03
CA SER A 435 -39.58 -30.22 15.99
C SER A 435 -39.66 -31.75 16.18
N SER A 436 -39.14 -32.30 17.30
CA SER A 436 -39.20 -33.74 17.60
C SER A 436 -40.27 -34.15 18.64
N LEU A 437 -41.12 -33.22 19.09
CA LEU A 437 -42.14 -33.49 20.13
C LEU A 437 -43.60 -33.39 19.67
N LEU A 438 -43.87 -33.35 18.36
CA LEU A 438 -45.22 -33.45 17.80
C LEU A 438 -45.31 -34.66 16.86
N ASN A 439 -45.18 -35.85 17.43
CA ASN A 439 -45.62 -37.12 16.81
C ASN A 439 -45.71 -38.20 17.89
N CYS A 440 -46.65 -38.03 18.83
CA CYS A 440 -47.18 -39.12 19.62
C CYS A 440 -48.47 -38.66 20.27
N GLU A 441 -49.61 -38.95 19.65
CA GLU A 441 -50.80 -39.46 20.33
C GLU A 441 -51.77 -40.03 19.28
N LYS A 442 -52.08 -41.31 19.49
CA LYS A 442 -53.06 -42.14 18.81
C LYS A 442 -54.20 -42.37 19.79
#